data_AF-A0A973GL62-F1
#
_entry.id   AF-A0A973GL62-F1
#
_cell.length_a   1.000
_cell.length_b   1.000
_cell.length_c   1.000
_cell.angle_alpha   90.00
_cell.angle_beta   90.00
_cell.angle_gamma   90.00
#
_symmetry.space_group_name_H-M   'P 1'
#
loop_
_entity.id
_entity.type
_entity.pdbx_description
1 polymer ?
#
loop_
_entity_poly.entity_id
_entity_poly.type
_entity_poly.pdbx_seq_one_letter_code
_entity_poly.pdbx_strand_id
1 'polypeptide(L)'
;MTQSPMSTELATGKPRKSAAILLLLTAADTTWRMFVPTLGGTIVGVSMDHFFKTVPVWTAIMVVLGVMLSALLMFLQFKSLRK
;
A
#
# COMPACT_ATOMS: atom_id res chain seq x y z
N MET A 1 14.04 52.13 -25.38
CA MET A 1 14.25 51.11 -24.33
C MET A 1 12.95 50.37 -24.09
N THR A 2 12.69 49.31 -24.85
CA THR A 2 11.53 48.45 -24.67
C THR A 2 11.96 47.24 -23.85
N GLN A 3 11.66 47.23 -22.55
CA GLN A 3 11.86 46.04 -21.74
C GLN A 3 10.83 44.98 -22.17
N SER A 4 11.33 43.84 -22.66
CA SER A 4 10.52 42.63 -22.79
C SER A 4 10.17 42.13 -21.38
N PRO A 5 8.92 41.79 -21.07
CA PRO A 5 8.62 41.11 -19.83
C PRO A 5 9.21 39.70 -19.91
N MET A 6 10.36 39.53 -19.28
CA MET A 6 10.90 38.22 -18.93
C MET A 6 9.84 37.56 -18.05
N SER A 7 9.10 36.63 -18.66
CA SER A 7 8.08 35.84 -18.02
C SER A 7 8.79 34.93 -17.02
N THR A 8 8.86 35.39 -15.78
CA THR A 8 9.20 34.58 -14.61
C THR A 8 8.09 33.56 -14.39
N GLU A 9 7.99 32.58 -15.29
CA GLU A 9 7.15 31.39 -15.13
C GLU A 9 8.05 30.17 -14.86
N LEU A 10 9.00 30.33 -13.93
CA LEU A 10 9.87 29.26 -13.47
C LEU A 10 9.72 29.08 -11.97
N ALA A 11 8.51 28.77 -11.49
CA ALA A 11 8.34 28.35 -10.09
C ALA A 11 7.06 27.55 -9.80
N THR A 12 6.59 26.68 -10.70
CA THR A 12 5.66 25.61 -10.25
C THR A 12 5.79 24.35 -11.10
N GLY A 13 7.02 23.92 -11.34
CA GLY A 13 7.29 22.61 -11.91
C GLY A 13 6.96 21.51 -10.92
N LYS A 14 5.69 21.06 -10.87
CA LYS A 14 5.35 19.76 -10.29
C LYS A 14 6.25 18.73 -10.99
N PRO A 15 7.06 17.92 -10.27
CA PRO A 15 7.94 16.97 -10.92
C PRO A 15 7.07 16.06 -11.81
N ARG A 16 7.28 16.17 -13.13
CA ARG A 16 6.56 15.38 -14.13
C ARG A 16 7.11 13.96 -14.08
N LYS A 17 6.78 13.22 -13.01
CA LYS A 17 7.02 11.78 -12.96
C LYS A 17 6.32 11.18 -14.18
N SER A 18 7.04 10.36 -14.94
CA SER A 18 6.48 9.68 -16.12
C SER A 18 5.19 8.96 -15.72
N ALA A 19 4.17 8.99 -16.57
CA ALA A 19 2.90 8.31 -16.31
C ALA A 19 3.10 6.83 -15.95
N ALA A 20 4.09 6.18 -16.56
CA ALA A 20 4.49 4.81 -16.22
C ALA A 20 4.97 4.68 -14.76
N ILE A 21 5.78 5.63 -14.27
CA ILE A 21 6.28 5.64 -12.88
C ILE A 21 5.12 5.85 -11.91
N LEU A 22 4.15 6.69 -12.26
CA LEU A 22 2.94 6.89 -11.44
C LEU A 22 2.10 5.62 -11.35
N LEU A 23 1.89 4.92 -12.47
CA LEU A 23 1.16 3.65 -12.49
C LEU A 23 1.88 2.57 -11.68
N LEU A 24 3.20 2.47 -11.78
CA LEU A 24 3.99 1.53 -10.99
C LEU A 24 3.94 1.87 -9.49
N LEU A 25 4.03 3.14 -9.12
CA LEU A 25 3.87 3.58 -7.72
C LEU A 25 2.48 3.27 -7.18
N THR A 26 1.44 3.47 -7.99
CA THR A 26 0.07 3.11 -7.61
C THR A 26 -0.10 1.61 -7.46
N ALA A 27 0.41 0.81 -8.42
CA ALA A 27 0.37 -0.64 -8.34
C ALA A 27 1.15 -1.15 -7.12
N ALA A 28 2.30 -0.54 -6.81
CA ALA A 28 3.08 -0.85 -5.62
C ALA A 28 2.31 -0.50 -4.33
N ASP A 29 1.66 0.66 -4.24
CA ASP A 29 0.87 1.04 -3.06
C ASP A 29 -0.35 0.12 -2.86
N THR A 30 -1.10 -0.20 -3.92
CA THR A 30 -2.25 -1.11 -3.82
C THR A 30 -1.81 -2.54 -3.49
N THR A 31 -0.73 -3.02 -4.11
CA THR A 31 -0.15 -4.34 -3.84
C THR A 31 0.41 -4.42 -2.42
N TRP A 32 1.19 -3.43 -1.99
CA TRP A 32 1.76 -3.35 -0.66
C TRP A 32 0.68 -3.46 0.43
N ARG A 33 -0.43 -2.74 0.28
CA ARG A 33 -1.56 -2.79 1.24
C ARG A 33 -2.28 -4.14 1.28
N MET A 34 -2.27 -4.90 0.19
CA MET A 34 -2.85 -6.25 0.15
C MET A 34 -1.91 -7.31 0.72
N PHE A 35 -0.59 -7.15 0.55
CA PHE A 35 0.42 -8.11 1.02
C PHE A 35 0.85 -7.89 2.48
N VAL A 36 0.85 -6.65 2.98
CA VAL A 36 1.25 -6.33 4.37
C VAL A 36 0.44 -7.12 5.41
N PRO A 37 -0.90 -7.24 5.31
CA PRO A 37 -1.68 -8.00 6.29
C PRO A 37 -1.40 -9.50 6.24
N THR A 38 -1.08 -10.05 5.07
CA THR A 38 -0.75 -11.47 4.91
C THR A 38 0.65 -11.78 5.42
N LEU A 39 1.65 -10.96 5.06
CA LEU A 39 3.02 -11.08 5.57
C LEU A 39 3.08 -10.83 7.08
N GLY A 40 2.37 -9.81 7.57
CA GLY A 40 2.24 -9.52 9.00
C GLY A 40 1.58 -10.66 9.76
N GLY A 41 0.45 -11.19 9.26
CA GLY A 41 -0.21 -12.35 9.86
C GLY A 41 0.68 -13.60 9.87
N THR A 42 1.45 -13.83 8.80
CA THR A 42 2.40 -14.95 8.74
C THR A 42 3.52 -14.82 9.77
N ILE A 43 4.15 -13.65 9.87
CA ILE A 43 5.24 -13.40 10.84
C ILE A 43 4.74 -13.53 12.27
N VAL A 44 3.56 -12.94 12.57
CA VAL A 44 2.92 -13.05 13.89
C VAL A 44 2.57 -14.49 14.21
N GLY A 45 1.98 -15.21 13.25
CA GLY A 45 1.57 -16.60 13.40
C GLY A 45 2.74 -17.55 13.66
N VAL A 46 3.84 -17.41 12.90
CA VAL A 46 5.07 -18.20 13.09
C VAL A 46 5.70 -17.91 14.45
N SER A 47 5.74 -16.64 14.85
CA SER A 47 6.24 -16.25 16.18
C SER A 47 5.40 -16.90 17.28
N MET A 48 4.08 -16.89 17.13
CA MET A 48 3.16 -17.48 18.11
C MET A 48 3.29 -18.99 18.17
N ASP A 49 3.39 -19.68 17.04
CA ASP A 49 3.64 -21.14 17.02
C ASP A 49 4.96 -21.51 17.69
N HIS A 50 6.01 -20.68 17.55
CA HIS A 50 7.28 -20.88 18.24
C HIS A 50 7.17 -20.70 19.76
N PHE A 51 6.39 -19.73 20.23
CA PHE A 51 6.15 -19.53 21.68
C PHE A 51 5.34 -20.66 22.30
N PHE A 52 4.33 -21.18 21.60
CA PHE A 52 3.44 -22.21 22.13
C PHE A 52 3.91 -23.64 21.86
N LYS A 53 5.04 -23.85 21.14
CA LYS A 53 5.54 -25.16 20.67
C LYS A 53 4.45 -25.99 19.98
N THR A 54 3.48 -25.31 19.37
CA THR A 54 2.37 -25.94 18.67
C THR A 54 2.78 -26.22 17.23
N VAL A 55 2.23 -27.29 16.66
CA VAL A 55 2.15 -27.45 15.19
C VAL A 55 1.63 -26.16 14.55
N PRO A 56 1.97 -25.83 13.29
CA PRO A 56 1.80 -24.50 12.67
C PRO A 56 0.33 -24.08 12.42
N VAL A 57 -0.47 -24.11 13.47
CA VAL A 57 -1.91 -23.90 13.50
C VAL A 57 -2.19 -22.42 13.71
N TRP A 58 -1.41 -21.73 14.55
CA TRP A 58 -1.55 -20.29 14.71
C TRP A 58 -1.14 -19.54 13.45
N THR A 59 -0.14 -20.04 12.73
CA THR A 59 0.25 -19.51 11.42
C THR A 59 -0.90 -19.63 10.43
N ALA A 60 -1.57 -20.78 10.34
CA ALA A 60 -2.70 -20.96 9.45
C ALA A 60 -3.87 -20.00 9.79
N ILE A 61 -4.22 -19.87 11.07
CA ILE A 61 -5.28 -18.97 11.52
C ILE A 61 -4.95 -17.51 11.20
N MET A 62 -3.73 -17.06 11.52
CA MET A 62 -3.31 -15.67 11.29
C MET A 62 -3.18 -15.32 9.81
N VAL A 63 -2.83 -16.27 8.95
CA VAL A 63 -2.84 -16.08 7.49
C VAL A 63 -4.26 -15.85 6.98
N VAL A 64 -5.21 -16.70 7.37
CA VAL A 64 -6.62 -16.55 6.97
C VAL A 64 -7.19 -15.22 7.47
N LEU A 65 -6.87 -14.86 8.72
CA LEU A 65 -7.29 -13.59 9.32
C LEU A 65 -6.67 -12.40 8.59
N GLY A 66 -5.39 -12.48 8.22
CA GLY A 66 -4.68 -11.47 7.43
C GLY A 66 -5.28 -11.27 6.03
N VAL A 67 -5.68 -12.36 5.36
CA VAL A 67 -6.39 -12.28 4.06
C VAL A 67 -7.75 -11.60 4.21
N MET A 68 -8.53 -11.97 5.23
CA MET A 68 -9.82 -11.34 5.53
C MET A 68 -9.68 -9.85 5.83
N LEU A 69 -8.67 -9.45 6.60
CA LEU A 69 -8.36 -8.04 6.86
C LEU A 69 -8.01 -7.28 5.58
N SER A 70 -7.13 -7.82 4.73
CA SER A 70 -6.84 -7.21 3.41
C SER A 70 -8.10 -6.98 2.60
N ALA A 71 -8.97 -7.99 2.51
CA ALA A 71 -10.23 -7.89 1.79
C ALA A 71 -11.15 -6.80 2.39
N LEU A 72 -11.25 -6.74 3.72
CA LEU A 72 -12.06 -5.75 4.43
C LEU A 72 -11.54 -4.32 4.22
N LEU A 73 -10.22 -4.11 4.32
CA LEU A 73 -9.57 -2.83 4.07
C LEU A 73 -9.76 -2.36 2.62
N MET A 74 -9.67 -3.28 1.66
CA MET A 74 -9.98 -2.99 0.26
C MET A 74 -11.44 -2.57 0.08
N PHE A 75 -12.38 -3.26 0.75
CA PHE A 75 -13.81 -2.91 0.72
C PHE A 75 -14.09 -1.53 1.32
N LEU A 76 -13.37 -1.16 2.39
CA LEU A 76 -13.42 0.17 3.00
C LEU A 76 -12.89 1.25 2.04
N GLN A 77 -11.81 0.98 1.30
CA GLN A 77 -11.31 1.91 0.28
C GLN A 77 -12.35 2.13 -0.83
N PHE A 78 -12.99 1.07 -1.34
CA PHE A 78 -14.06 1.20 -2.34
C PHE A 78 -15.29 1.95 -1.82
N LYS A 79 -15.66 1.74 -0.56
CA LYS A 79 -16.78 2.47 0.06
C LYS A 79 -16.46 3.95 0.24
N SER A 80 -15.22 4.30 0.57
CA SER A 80 -14.80 5.69 0.75
C SER A 80 -14.74 6.46 -0.58
N LEU A 81 -14.47 5.78 -1.70
CA LEU A 81 -14.47 6.39 -3.04
C LEU A 81 -15.88 6.66 -3.59
N ARG A 82 -16.94 6.14 -2.94
CA ARG A 82 -18.34 6.36 -3.34
C ARG A 82 -18.99 7.57 -2.63
N LYS A 83 -18.23 8.33 -1.82
CA LYS A 83 -18.64 9.64 -1.31
C LYS A 83 -17.98 10.74 -2.13
#